data_AF-A0A942GL95-F1
#
_entry.id   AF-A0A942GL95-F1
#
_cell.length_a   1.000
_cell.length_b   1.000
_cell.length_c   1.000
_cell.angle_alpha   90.00
_cell.angle_beta   90.00
_cell.angle_gamma   90.00
#
_symmetry.space_group_name_H-M   'P 1'
#
loop_
_entity.id
_entity.type
_entity.pdbx_description
1 polymer ?
#
loop_
_entity_poly.entity_id
_entity_poly.type
_entity_poly.pdbx_seq_one_letter_code
_entity_poly.pdbx_strand_id
1 'polypeptide(L)'
;MNSTDEKQKLIEDLQVVKNAVARSNNIFRFINISRAMALVGLLGGLGIAILGGVFYYLTFRFNTFTEVPLSYRLALYLSMGIFCITAGITKVLLILTQVRKTYRDITTLQLFIRLISAVYSPQSIPLIVSFASAAVGVLGFLLVRDLALYFVPAASILMGLMLVAFVNIFYIREMLFTGSWLVATGLVTLFYAERLPSSLAVIITFACGFCLWYVAYRFMSKTV
;
A
#
# COMPACT_ATOMS: atom_id res chain seq x y z
N MET A 1 -43.79 27.61 -24.55
CA MET A 1 -42.77 26.56 -24.33
C MET A 1 -43.52 25.32 -23.88
N ASN A 2 -43.39 24.21 -24.63
CA ASN A 2 -44.20 23.01 -24.42
C ASN A 2 -43.66 22.20 -23.23
N SER A 3 -44.54 21.75 -22.35
CA SER A 3 -44.22 20.90 -21.19
C SER A 3 -43.50 19.59 -21.53
N THR A 4 -43.56 19.18 -22.80
CA THR A 4 -42.91 17.98 -23.32
C THR A 4 -41.40 18.16 -23.43
N ASP A 5 -40.93 19.34 -23.83
CA ASP A 5 -39.49 19.64 -23.96
C ASP A 5 -38.80 19.72 -22.59
N GLU A 6 -39.50 20.22 -21.56
CA GLU A 6 -38.97 20.27 -20.19
C GLU A 6 -38.81 18.87 -19.58
N LYS A 7 -39.78 17.98 -19.81
CA LYS A 7 -39.69 16.58 -19.36
C LYS A 7 -38.52 15.84 -20.02
N GLN A 8 -38.27 16.11 -21.30
CA GLN A 8 -37.22 15.44 -22.06
C GLN A 8 -35.83 15.88 -21.59
N LYS A 9 -35.65 17.18 -21.32
CA LYS A 9 -34.42 17.71 -20.69
C LYS A 9 -34.17 17.13 -19.29
N LEU A 10 -35.20 17.01 -18.46
CA LEU A 10 -35.10 16.39 -17.13
C LEU A 10 -34.66 14.92 -17.20
N ILE A 11 -35.12 14.18 -18.21
CA ILE A 11 -34.71 12.78 -18.43
C ILE A 11 -33.25 12.70 -18.88
N GLU A 12 -32.80 13.58 -19.77
CA GLU A 12 -31.40 13.65 -20.19
C GLU A 12 -30.48 14.02 -19.01
N ASP A 13 -30.83 15.03 -18.22
CA ASP A 13 -30.08 15.41 -17.03
C ASP A 13 -30.01 14.27 -16.01
N LEU A 14 -31.12 13.56 -15.79
CA LEU A 14 -31.15 12.37 -14.94
C LEU A 14 -30.26 11.25 -15.49
N GLN A 15 -30.20 11.06 -16.80
CA GLN A 15 -29.28 10.10 -17.42
C GLN A 15 -27.82 10.52 -17.28
N VAL A 16 -27.51 11.81 -17.43
CA VAL A 16 -26.16 12.36 -17.21
C VAL A 16 -25.75 12.19 -15.75
N VAL A 17 -26.62 12.52 -14.79
CA VAL A 17 -26.38 12.31 -13.35
C VAL A 17 -26.24 10.82 -13.04
N LYS A 18 -27.12 9.96 -13.57
CA LYS A 18 -27.02 8.50 -13.39
C LYS A 18 -25.72 7.95 -13.96
N ASN A 19 -25.29 8.42 -15.14
CA ASN A 19 -24.04 8.00 -15.78
C ASN A 19 -22.81 8.55 -15.05
N ALA A 20 -22.88 9.77 -14.52
CA ALA A 20 -21.85 10.37 -13.70
C ALA A 20 -21.70 9.63 -12.36
N VAL A 21 -22.81 9.28 -11.71
CA VAL A 21 -22.85 8.46 -10.49
C VAL A 21 -22.40 7.03 -10.75
N ALA A 22 -22.80 6.42 -11.88
CA ALA A 22 -22.36 5.09 -12.27
C ALA A 22 -20.85 5.04 -12.61
N ARG A 23 -20.31 6.10 -13.22
CA ARG A 23 -18.87 6.25 -13.47
C ARG A 23 -18.08 6.57 -12.20
N SER A 24 -18.66 7.28 -11.22
CA SER A 24 -17.98 7.60 -9.95
C SER A 24 -18.14 6.51 -8.88
N ASN A 25 -19.05 5.55 -9.07
CA ASN A 25 -19.23 4.39 -8.22
C ASN A 25 -18.05 3.43 -8.37
N ASN A 26 -16.95 3.79 -7.70
CA ASN A 26 -15.78 2.95 -7.58
C ASN A 26 -16.21 1.62 -6.93
N ILE A 27 -15.84 0.49 -7.54
CA ILE A 27 -16.18 -0.86 -7.07
C ILE A 27 -15.74 -1.04 -5.60
N PHE A 28 -14.67 -0.36 -5.21
CA PHE A 28 -14.14 -0.33 -3.84
C PHE A 28 -15.11 0.28 -2.80
N ARG A 29 -16.09 1.09 -3.20
CA ARG A 29 -17.09 1.66 -2.29
C ARG A 29 -18.08 0.62 -1.76
N PHE A 30 -18.34 -0.43 -2.54
CA PHE A 30 -19.35 -1.45 -2.21
C PHE A 30 -18.75 -2.76 -1.71
N ILE A 31 -17.45 -2.99 -1.92
CA ILE A 31 -16.77 -4.19 -1.49
C ILE A 31 -15.92 -3.88 -0.27
N ASN A 32 -16.13 -4.63 0.81
CA ASN A 32 -15.30 -4.54 2.02
C ASN A 32 -13.90 -5.13 1.79
N ILE A 33 -13.07 -4.39 1.07
CA ILE A 33 -11.68 -4.73 0.77
C ILE A 33 -10.76 -4.41 1.95
N SER A 34 -11.21 -3.55 2.88
CA SER A 34 -10.49 -3.24 4.12
C SER A 34 -10.10 -4.50 4.89
N ARG A 35 -10.97 -5.52 4.96
CA ARG A 35 -10.64 -6.80 5.63
C ARG A 35 -9.48 -7.54 4.97
N ALA A 36 -9.50 -7.64 3.63
CA ALA A 36 -8.44 -8.33 2.89
C ALA A 36 -7.12 -7.57 3.03
N MET A 37 -7.16 -6.25 2.86
CA MET A 37 -5.97 -5.39 2.98
C MET A 37 -5.40 -5.39 4.39
N ALA A 38 -6.22 -5.42 5.43
CA ALA A 38 -5.79 -5.51 6.82
C ALA A 38 -5.03 -6.81 7.10
N LEU A 39 -5.50 -7.95 6.59
CA LEU A 39 -4.81 -9.23 6.73
C LEU A 39 -3.48 -9.25 5.97
N VAL A 40 -3.46 -8.70 4.75
CA VAL A 40 -2.22 -8.55 3.97
C VAL A 40 -1.24 -7.63 4.71
N GLY A 41 -1.72 -6.53 5.28
CA GLY A 41 -0.92 -5.63 6.11
C GLY A 41 -0.31 -6.36 7.31
N LEU A 42 -1.10 -7.13 8.05
CA LEU A 42 -0.58 -7.89 9.20
C LEU A 42 0.51 -8.89 8.80
N LEU A 43 0.26 -9.70 7.76
CA LEU A 43 1.24 -10.67 7.27
C LEU A 43 2.49 -9.99 6.72
N GLY A 44 2.30 -8.87 6.00
CA GLY A 44 3.35 -8.00 5.49
C GLY A 44 4.23 -7.45 6.62
N GLY A 45 3.61 -6.85 7.62
CA GLY A 45 4.28 -6.26 8.78
C GLY A 45 5.05 -7.30 9.59
N LEU A 46 4.44 -8.45 9.89
CA LEU A 46 5.11 -9.55 10.60
C LEU A 46 6.30 -10.09 9.81
N GLY A 47 6.15 -10.29 8.50
CA GLY A 47 7.27 -10.76 7.68
C GLY A 47 8.41 -9.74 7.60
N ILE A 48 8.10 -8.44 7.49
CA ILE A 48 9.12 -7.37 7.55
C ILE A 48 9.80 -7.36 8.92
N ALA A 49 9.05 -7.54 10.01
CA ALA A 49 9.63 -7.62 11.37
C ALA A 49 10.60 -8.81 11.50
N ILE A 50 10.20 -9.99 11.03
CA ILE A 50 11.03 -11.20 11.08
C ILE A 50 12.29 -11.02 10.22
N LEU A 51 12.14 -10.61 8.96
CA LEU A 51 13.27 -10.44 8.03
C LEU A 51 14.21 -9.31 8.49
N GLY A 52 13.65 -8.19 8.95
CA GLY A 52 14.41 -7.07 9.52
C GLY A 52 15.15 -7.49 10.80
N GLY A 53 14.52 -8.32 11.64
CA GLY A 53 15.13 -8.87 12.85
C GLY A 53 16.28 -9.83 12.55
N VAL A 54 16.11 -10.72 11.58
CA VAL A 54 17.19 -11.61 11.10
C VAL A 54 18.33 -10.79 10.52
N PHE A 55 18.03 -9.78 9.71
CA PHE A 55 19.04 -8.87 9.16
C PHE A 55 19.82 -8.16 10.28
N TYR A 56 19.11 -7.59 11.26
CA TYR A 56 19.72 -6.95 12.42
C TYR A 56 20.62 -7.91 13.20
N TYR A 57 20.15 -9.12 13.47
CA TYR A 57 20.90 -10.15 14.18
C TYR A 57 22.21 -10.52 13.44
N LEU A 58 22.15 -10.70 12.12
CA LEU A 58 23.33 -10.99 11.31
C LEU A 58 24.33 -9.85 11.32
N THR A 59 23.88 -8.60 11.16
CA THR A 59 24.77 -7.43 11.24
C THR A 59 25.40 -7.30 12.63
N PHE A 60 24.64 -7.55 13.69
CA PHE A 60 25.16 -7.52 15.06
C PHE A 60 26.20 -8.61 15.30
N ARG A 61 25.99 -9.83 14.78
CA ARG A 61 26.90 -10.96 14.98
C ARG A 61 28.22 -10.82 14.21
N PHE A 62 28.18 -10.24 13.01
CA PHE A 62 29.33 -10.12 12.11
C PHE A 62 29.90 -8.70 12.03
N ASN A 63 29.50 -7.77 12.90
CA ASN A 63 29.80 -6.33 12.92
C ASN A 63 29.34 -5.53 11.68
N THR A 64 29.58 -6.05 10.48
CA THR A 64 29.17 -5.44 9.22
C THR A 64 28.41 -6.45 8.35
N PHE A 65 27.48 -5.97 7.52
CA PHE A 65 26.75 -6.86 6.60
C PHE A 65 27.65 -7.43 5.49
N THR A 66 28.76 -6.75 5.17
CA THR A 66 29.76 -7.20 4.20
C THR A 66 30.54 -8.43 4.67
N GLU A 67 30.73 -8.57 5.97
CA GLU A 67 31.43 -9.70 6.60
C GLU A 67 30.57 -10.95 6.76
N VAL A 68 29.25 -10.83 6.57
CA VAL A 68 28.35 -11.98 6.63
C VAL A 68 28.70 -12.98 5.51
N PRO A 69 28.87 -14.28 5.82
CA PRO A 69 29.22 -15.27 4.80
C PRO A 69 28.21 -15.28 3.65
N LEU A 70 28.70 -15.47 2.43
CA LEU A 70 27.91 -15.33 1.21
C LEU A 70 26.64 -16.20 1.24
N SER A 71 26.73 -17.41 1.79
CA SER A 71 25.60 -18.33 1.93
C SER A 71 24.44 -17.74 2.74
N TYR A 72 24.71 -17.07 3.87
CA TYR A 72 23.68 -16.43 4.68
C TYR A 72 23.06 -15.22 3.97
N ARG A 73 23.86 -14.40 3.27
CA ARG A 73 23.35 -13.27 2.48
C ARG A 73 22.44 -13.73 1.36
N LEU A 74 22.85 -14.77 0.62
CA LEU A 74 22.06 -15.36 -0.47
C LEU A 74 20.74 -15.94 0.05
N ALA A 75 20.78 -16.69 1.15
CA ALA A 75 19.59 -17.23 1.79
C ALA A 75 18.62 -16.11 2.22
N LEU A 76 19.15 -15.03 2.78
CA LEU A 76 18.34 -13.88 3.20
C LEU A 76 17.68 -13.20 2.00
N TYR A 77 18.42 -12.91 0.92
CA TYR A 77 17.84 -12.31 -0.28
C TYR A 77 16.81 -13.21 -0.98
N LEU A 78 17.06 -14.52 -1.05
CA LEU A 78 16.08 -15.48 -1.57
C LEU A 78 14.81 -15.49 -0.70
N SER A 79 14.96 -15.49 0.63
CA SER A 79 13.81 -15.45 1.54
C SER A 79 12.98 -14.15 1.38
N MET A 80 13.64 -13.01 1.17
CA MET A 80 12.98 -11.73 0.88
C MET A 80 12.22 -11.80 -0.46
N GLY A 81 12.85 -12.34 -1.51
CA GLY A 81 12.22 -12.52 -2.82
C GLY A 81 10.98 -13.40 -2.75
N ILE A 82 11.08 -14.56 -2.10
CA ILE A 82 9.96 -15.49 -1.89
C ILE A 82 8.86 -14.80 -1.08
N PHE A 83 9.21 -14.07 -0.02
CA PHE A 83 8.25 -13.32 0.78
C PHE A 83 7.50 -12.27 -0.04
N CYS A 84 8.19 -11.48 -0.86
CA CYS A 84 7.56 -10.48 -1.73
C CYS A 84 6.59 -11.13 -2.74
N ILE A 85 6.99 -12.23 -3.38
CA ILE A 85 6.16 -12.95 -4.35
C ILE A 85 4.92 -13.52 -3.67
N THR A 86 5.10 -14.23 -2.55
CA THR A 86 4.00 -14.86 -1.80
C THR A 86 3.05 -13.81 -1.22
N ALA A 87 3.54 -12.69 -0.70
CA ALA A 87 2.72 -11.58 -0.22
C ALA A 87 1.90 -10.95 -1.37
N GLY A 88 2.51 -10.76 -2.54
CA GLY A 88 1.84 -10.25 -3.74
C GLY A 88 0.71 -11.17 -4.21
N ILE A 89 0.98 -12.47 -4.33
CA ILE A 89 -0.02 -13.47 -4.70
C ILE A 89 -1.15 -13.52 -3.66
N THR A 90 -0.80 -13.58 -2.37
CA THR A 90 -1.78 -13.62 -1.27
C THR A 90 -2.69 -12.40 -1.28
N LYS A 91 -2.14 -11.21 -1.54
CA LYS A 91 -2.92 -9.97 -1.69
C LYS A 91 -3.96 -10.08 -2.81
N VAL A 92 -3.55 -10.52 -4.00
CA VAL A 92 -4.45 -10.67 -5.15
C VAL A 92 -5.53 -11.70 -4.85
N LEU A 93 -5.17 -12.87 -4.30
CA LEU A 93 -6.12 -13.94 -3.98
C LEU A 93 -7.14 -13.52 -2.90
N LEU A 94 -6.70 -12.83 -1.85
CA LEU A 94 -7.60 -12.35 -0.80
C LEU A 94 -8.59 -11.31 -1.33
N ILE A 95 -8.13 -10.38 -2.17
CA ILE A 95 -9.01 -9.38 -2.79
C ILE A 95 -10.02 -10.08 -3.72
N LEU A 96 -9.57 -10.98 -4.60
CA LEU A 96 -10.46 -11.73 -5.50
C LEU A 96 -11.51 -12.52 -4.73
N THR A 97 -11.12 -13.14 -3.61
CA THR A 97 -12.04 -13.89 -2.75
C THR A 97 -13.13 -12.99 -2.15
N GLN A 98 -12.82 -11.76 -1.74
CA GLN A 98 -13.84 -10.82 -1.25
C GLN A 98 -14.72 -10.28 -2.38
N VAL A 99 -14.15 -10.00 -3.54
CA VAL A 99 -14.90 -9.52 -4.71
C VAL A 99 -15.90 -10.57 -5.18
N ARG A 100 -15.49 -11.85 -5.24
CA ARG A 100 -16.35 -12.97 -5.66
C ARG A 100 -17.55 -13.20 -4.73
N LYS A 101 -17.44 -12.85 -3.44
CA LYS A 101 -18.60 -12.90 -2.52
C LYS A 101 -19.69 -11.90 -2.90
N THR A 102 -19.31 -10.80 -3.54
CA THR A 102 -20.21 -9.73 -3.97
C THR A 102 -20.77 -10.00 -5.37
N TYR A 103 -19.97 -10.59 -6.27
CA TYR A 103 -20.37 -10.92 -7.64
C TYR A 103 -20.27 -12.44 -7.86
N ARG A 104 -21.39 -13.15 -7.68
CA ARG A 104 -21.44 -14.62 -7.80
C ARG A 104 -21.44 -15.11 -9.25
N ASP A 105 -21.85 -14.28 -10.20
CA ASP A 105 -22.20 -14.72 -11.56
C ASP A 105 -21.10 -14.45 -12.61
N ILE A 106 -19.93 -13.95 -12.20
CA ILE A 106 -18.85 -13.54 -13.12
C ILE A 106 -17.67 -14.52 -13.05
N THR A 107 -17.07 -14.81 -14.21
CA THR A 107 -15.85 -15.63 -14.31
C THR A 107 -14.66 -14.98 -13.58
N THR A 108 -13.77 -15.77 -13.00
CA THR A 108 -12.60 -15.30 -12.22
C THR A 108 -11.68 -14.39 -13.04
N LEU A 109 -11.52 -14.67 -14.34
CA LEU A 109 -10.68 -13.88 -15.24
C LEU A 109 -11.27 -12.49 -15.51
N GLN A 110 -12.58 -12.40 -15.74
CA GLN A 110 -13.26 -11.11 -15.91
C GLN A 110 -13.23 -10.27 -14.63
N LEU A 111 -13.38 -10.90 -13.46
CA LEU A 111 -13.23 -10.22 -12.17
C LEU A 111 -11.82 -9.65 -11.99
N PHE A 112 -10.79 -10.39 -12.38
CA PHE A 112 -9.41 -9.94 -12.30
C PHE A 112 -9.13 -8.75 -13.22
N ILE A 113 -9.56 -8.79 -14.48
CA ILE A 113 -9.45 -7.66 -15.42
C ILE A 113 -10.16 -6.44 -14.87
N ARG A 114 -11.38 -6.62 -14.33
CA ARG A 114 -12.16 -5.54 -13.73
C ARG A 114 -11.45 -4.94 -12.52
N LEU A 115 -10.84 -5.76 -11.67
CA LEU A 115 -10.04 -5.30 -10.53
C LEU A 115 -8.82 -4.50 -10.98
N ILE A 116 -8.07 -4.99 -11.98
CA ILE A 116 -6.93 -4.26 -12.56
C ILE A 116 -7.39 -2.92 -13.11
N SER A 117 -8.47 -2.88 -13.90
CA SER A 117 -8.99 -1.63 -14.46
C SER A 117 -9.43 -0.63 -13.39
N ALA A 118 -9.90 -1.11 -12.23
CA ALA A 118 -10.29 -0.26 -11.10
C ALA A 118 -9.06 0.27 -10.34
N VAL A 119 -8.01 -0.54 -10.18
CA VAL A 119 -6.74 -0.12 -9.55
C VAL A 119 -5.96 0.83 -10.46
N TYR A 120 -5.94 0.58 -11.77
CA TYR A 120 -5.28 1.39 -12.79
C TYR A 120 -6.30 2.27 -13.52
N SER A 121 -7.09 3.00 -12.73
CA SER A 121 -7.99 4.03 -13.24
C SER A 121 -7.20 5.24 -13.78
N PRO A 122 -7.80 6.06 -14.67
CA PRO A 122 -7.20 7.32 -15.09
C PRO A 122 -6.85 8.29 -13.95
N GLN A 123 -7.47 8.13 -12.78
CA GLN A 123 -7.19 8.95 -11.60
C GLN A 123 -6.01 8.43 -10.78
N SER A 124 -5.82 7.11 -10.69
CA SER A 124 -4.77 6.49 -9.89
C SER A 124 -3.43 6.40 -10.63
N ILE A 125 -3.43 6.26 -11.97
CA ILE A 125 -2.19 6.18 -12.76
C ILE A 125 -1.31 7.42 -12.58
N PRO A 126 -1.80 8.68 -12.74
CA PRO A 126 -0.96 9.85 -12.55
C PRO A 126 -0.36 9.93 -11.15
N LEU A 127 -1.12 9.51 -10.14
CA LEU A 127 -0.66 9.47 -8.76
C LEU A 127 0.46 8.43 -8.57
N ILE A 128 0.25 7.19 -9.03
CA ILE A 128 1.26 6.10 -8.96
C ILE A 128 2.54 6.52 -9.67
N VAL A 129 2.42 7.06 -10.89
CA VAL A 129 3.57 7.48 -11.70
C VAL A 129 4.33 8.62 -11.02
N SER A 130 3.62 9.61 -10.46
CA SER A 130 4.26 10.75 -9.77
C SER A 130 5.02 10.32 -8.51
N PHE A 131 4.44 9.41 -7.70
CA PHE A 131 5.14 8.89 -6.53
C PHE A 131 6.27 7.94 -6.90
N ALA A 132 6.12 7.13 -7.96
CA ALA A 132 7.17 6.25 -8.44
C ALA A 132 8.37 7.05 -8.98
N SER A 133 8.13 8.10 -9.77
CA SER A 133 9.18 8.97 -10.28
C SER A 133 9.86 9.74 -9.15
N ALA A 134 9.10 10.25 -8.18
CA ALA A 134 9.65 10.89 -6.99
C ALA A 134 10.50 9.91 -6.16
N ALA A 135 10.05 8.68 -5.96
CA ALA A 135 10.82 7.65 -5.25
C ALA A 135 12.13 7.32 -5.98
N VAL A 136 12.07 7.07 -7.29
CA VAL A 136 13.29 6.81 -8.07
C VAL A 136 14.25 8.00 -8.03
N GLY A 137 13.73 9.23 -8.17
CA GLY A 137 14.55 10.45 -8.13
C GLY A 137 15.20 10.69 -6.77
N VAL A 138 14.43 10.61 -5.68
CA VAL A 138 14.94 10.83 -4.31
C VAL A 138 15.92 9.73 -3.91
N LEU A 139 15.56 8.46 -4.12
CA LEU A 139 16.44 7.34 -3.76
C LEU A 139 17.70 7.33 -4.64
N GLY A 140 17.57 7.61 -5.94
CA GLY A 140 18.71 7.74 -6.85
C GLY A 140 19.66 8.86 -6.42
N PHE A 141 19.12 10.03 -6.05
CA PHE A 141 19.92 11.15 -5.54
C PHE A 141 20.66 10.79 -4.25
N LEU A 142 19.99 10.15 -3.28
CA LEU A 142 20.61 9.72 -2.03
C LEU A 142 21.73 8.69 -2.26
N LEU A 143 21.55 7.79 -3.23
CA LEU A 143 22.57 6.81 -3.60
C LEU A 143 23.83 7.50 -4.13
N VAL A 144 23.68 8.46 -5.05
CA VAL A 144 24.80 9.18 -5.69
C VAL A 144 25.56 10.07 -4.69
N ARG A 145 24.90 10.49 -3.61
CA ARG A 145 25.50 11.33 -2.56
C ARG A 145 26.05 10.54 -1.36
N ASP A 146 26.08 9.21 -1.43
CA ASP A 146 26.48 8.32 -0.32
C ASP A 146 25.66 8.53 0.97
N LEU A 147 24.41 9.00 0.82
CA LEU A 147 23.47 9.26 1.92
C LEU A 147 22.57 8.05 2.16
N ALA A 148 23.15 6.84 2.12
CA ALA A 148 22.40 5.59 2.20
C ALA A 148 21.63 5.40 3.52
N LEU A 149 22.09 6.05 4.60
CA LEU A 149 21.40 6.08 5.90
C LEU A 149 19.98 6.67 5.78
N TYR A 150 19.75 7.56 4.81
CA TYR A 150 18.48 8.26 4.63
C TYR A 150 17.49 7.53 3.72
N PHE A 151 17.83 6.33 3.20
CA PHE A 151 16.93 5.56 2.33
C PHE A 151 15.62 5.20 3.00
N VAL A 152 15.69 4.62 4.20
CA VAL A 152 14.53 4.15 4.95
C VAL A 152 13.59 5.31 5.32
N PRO A 153 14.06 6.41 5.95
CA PRO A 153 13.19 7.53 6.26
C PRO A 153 12.56 8.14 5.00
N ALA A 154 13.34 8.37 3.93
CA ALA A 154 12.79 8.91 2.68
C ALA A 154 11.72 8.00 2.06
N ALA A 155 11.99 6.68 1.98
CA ALA A 155 11.04 5.72 1.45
C ALA A 155 9.76 5.64 2.30
N SER A 156 9.87 5.69 3.63
CA SER A 156 8.71 5.66 4.53
C SER A 156 7.85 6.92 4.40
N ILE A 157 8.45 8.10 4.28
CA ILE A 157 7.72 9.37 4.06
C ILE A 157 6.99 9.33 2.71
N LEU A 158 7.68 8.96 1.63
CA LEU A 158 7.06 8.89 0.30
C LEU A 158 5.93 7.86 0.23
N MET A 159 6.15 6.67 0.79
CA MET A 159 5.12 5.63 0.89
C MET A 159 3.93 6.11 1.74
N GLY A 160 4.19 6.78 2.86
CA GLY A 160 3.16 7.31 3.75
C GLY A 160 2.29 8.36 3.06
N LEU A 161 2.91 9.31 2.35
CA LEU A 161 2.20 10.31 1.56
C LEU A 161 1.38 9.67 0.42
N MET A 162 1.93 8.66 -0.24
CA MET A 162 1.21 7.91 -1.28
C MET A 162 -0.02 7.20 -0.69
N LEU A 163 0.09 6.57 0.48
CA LEU A 163 -1.03 5.92 1.15
C LEU A 163 -2.12 6.92 1.55
N VAL A 164 -1.74 8.10 2.07
CA VAL A 164 -2.69 9.17 2.39
C VAL A 164 -3.42 9.64 1.13
N ALA A 165 -2.71 9.84 0.02
CA ALA A 165 -3.33 10.23 -1.24
C ALA A 165 -4.29 9.15 -1.78
N PHE A 166 -3.96 7.87 -1.58
CA PHE A 166 -4.81 6.75 -1.96
C PHE A 166 -6.12 6.62 -1.19
N VAL A 167 -6.23 7.21 0.01
CA VAL A 167 -7.48 7.23 0.79
C VAL A 167 -8.62 7.83 -0.04
N ASN A 168 -8.35 8.90 -0.78
CA ASN A 168 -9.36 9.60 -1.58
C ASN A 168 -9.84 8.78 -2.78
N ILE A 169 -9.00 7.86 -3.29
CA ILE A 169 -9.31 7.05 -4.47
C ILE A 169 -10.02 5.76 -4.07
N PHE A 170 -9.48 5.05 -3.07
CA PHE A 170 -9.97 3.74 -2.67
C PHE A 170 -11.00 3.77 -1.53
N TYR A 171 -11.18 4.91 -0.87
CA TYR A 171 -12.10 5.08 0.27
C TYR A 171 -11.79 4.16 1.48
N ILE A 172 -10.54 3.71 1.60
CA ILE A 172 -10.06 2.85 2.71
C ILE A 172 -9.48 3.76 3.81
N ARG A 173 -10.29 4.08 4.82
CA ARG A 173 -9.89 5.01 5.91
C ARG A 173 -8.70 4.51 6.72
N GLU A 174 -8.50 3.20 6.78
CA GLU A 174 -7.38 2.54 7.47
C GLU A 174 -6.01 2.94 6.88
N MET A 175 -5.97 3.28 5.59
CA MET A 175 -4.74 3.75 4.94
C MET A 175 -4.29 5.10 5.48
N LEU A 176 -5.21 5.91 6.03
CA LEU A 176 -4.86 7.21 6.63
C LEU A 176 -3.99 7.00 7.87
N PHE A 177 -4.41 6.13 8.79
CA PHE A 177 -3.64 5.82 10.00
C PHE A 177 -2.26 5.24 9.67
N THR A 178 -2.21 4.31 8.73
CA THR A 178 -0.96 3.68 8.29
C THR A 178 -0.04 4.68 7.60
N GLY A 179 -0.60 5.52 6.71
CA GLY A 179 0.14 6.55 6.01
C GLY A 179 0.69 7.62 6.94
N SER A 180 -0.13 8.12 7.87
CA SER A 180 0.30 9.06 8.91
C SER A 180 1.36 8.46 9.83
N TRP A 181 1.26 7.18 10.19
CA TRP A 181 2.29 6.49 10.96
C TRP A 181 3.62 6.45 10.21
N LEU A 182 3.62 6.08 8.92
CA LEU A 182 4.83 6.03 8.10
C LEU A 182 5.47 7.40 7.92
N VAL A 183 4.68 8.46 7.74
CA VAL A 183 5.21 9.83 7.66
C VAL A 183 5.80 10.24 9.01
N ALA A 184 5.08 10.05 10.11
CA ALA A 184 5.54 10.44 11.44
C ALA A 184 6.81 9.69 11.84
N THR A 185 6.81 8.36 11.73
CA THR A 185 8.00 7.54 12.05
C THR A 185 9.13 7.73 11.05
N GLY A 186 8.82 8.01 9.78
CA GLY A 186 9.80 8.40 8.78
C GLY A 186 10.52 9.69 9.11
N LEU A 187 9.78 10.72 9.54
CA LEU A 187 10.36 11.97 10.03
C LEU A 187 11.18 11.75 11.30
N VAL A 188 10.69 10.96 12.26
CA VAL A 188 11.46 10.63 13.46
C VAL A 188 12.76 9.90 13.09
N THR A 189 12.70 8.86 12.28
CA THR A 189 13.89 8.11 11.85
C THR A 189 14.86 8.95 11.02
N LEU A 190 14.38 10.01 10.34
CA LEU A 190 15.25 10.97 9.66
C LEU A 190 16.15 11.72 10.63
N PHE A 191 15.63 12.18 11.78
CA PHE A 191 16.42 12.86 12.82
C PHE A 191 17.34 11.93 13.60
N TYR A 192 17.00 10.63 13.65
CA TYR A 192 17.79 9.61 14.37
C TYR A 192 18.60 8.70 13.44
N ALA A 193 18.74 9.05 12.16
CA ALA A 193 19.34 8.18 11.13
C ALA A 193 20.78 7.74 11.44
N GLU A 194 21.56 8.59 12.11
CA GLU A 194 22.94 8.27 12.50
C GLU A 194 23.05 7.34 13.71
N ARG A 195 22.03 7.33 14.57
CA ARG A 195 22.02 6.55 15.81
C ARG A 195 21.26 5.24 15.69
N LEU A 196 20.36 5.15 14.72
CA LEU A 196 19.40 4.06 14.60
C LEU A 196 19.76 3.17 13.39
N PRO A 197 20.12 1.89 13.62
CA PRO A 197 20.41 0.95 12.54
C PRO A 197 19.26 0.87 11.53
N SER A 198 19.58 0.89 10.22
CA SER A 198 18.57 0.90 9.15
C SER A 198 17.54 -0.24 9.25
N SER A 199 17.95 -1.41 9.76
CA SER A 199 17.04 -2.54 9.99
C SER A 199 16.00 -2.25 11.08
N LEU A 200 16.40 -1.64 12.20
CA LEU A 200 15.46 -1.19 13.22
C LEU A 200 14.56 -0.08 12.69
N ALA A 201 15.09 0.82 11.85
CA ALA A 201 14.28 1.86 11.23
C ALA A 201 13.17 1.25 10.36
N VAL A 202 13.47 0.21 9.58
CA VAL A 202 12.48 -0.51 8.76
C VAL A 202 11.41 -1.20 9.61
N ILE A 203 11.80 -1.78 10.75
CA ILE A 203 10.84 -2.42 11.67
C ILE A 203 9.90 -1.37 12.27
N ILE A 204 10.43 -0.29 12.81
CA ILE A 204 9.63 0.76 13.47
C ILE A 204 8.70 1.47 12.48
N THR A 205 9.19 1.73 11.26
CA THR A 205 8.40 2.40 10.23
C THR A 205 7.43 1.43 9.56
N PHE A 206 7.94 0.52 8.74
CA PHE A 206 7.14 -0.35 7.88
C PHE A 206 6.46 -1.48 8.65
N ALA A 207 7.19 -2.24 9.48
CA ALA A 207 6.59 -3.40 10.15
C ALA A 207 5.47 -2.96 11.12
N CYS A 208 5.77 -2.00 12.00
CA CYS A 208 4.76 -1.46 12.91
C CYS A 208 3.63 -0.75 12.16
N GLY A 209 3.93 0.01 11.09
CA GLY A 209 2.90 0.68 10.28
C GLY A 209 1.92 -0.32 9.64
N PHE A 210 2.42 -1.39 9.03
CA PHE A 210 1.55 -2.40 8.43
C PHE A 210 0.76 -3.22 9.46
N CYS A 211 1.33 -3.49 10.65
CA CYS A 211 0.58 -4.06 11.76
C CYS A 211 -0.50 -3.10 12.27
N LEU A 212 -0.21 -1.79 12.32
CA LEU A 212 -1.15 -0.75 12.74
C LEU A 212 -2.35 -0.68 11.79
N TRP A 213 -2.17 -0.94 10.49
CA TRP A 213 -3.29 -1.08 9.55
C TRP A 213 -4.32 -2.10 10.08
N TYR A 214 -3.87 -3.28 10.49
CA TYR A 214 -4.77 -4.32 11.00
C TYR A 214 -5.50 -3.88 12.27
N VAL A 215 -4.80 -3.21 13.19
CA VAL A 215 -5.39 -2.68 14.42
C VAL A 215 -6.44 -1.59 14.10
N ALA A 216 -6.11 -0.67 13.19
CA ALA A 216 -7.00 0.40 12.76
C ALA A 216 -8.28 -0.18 12.10
N TYR A 217 -8.13 -1.20 11.26
CA TYR A 217 -9.26 -1.94 10.69
C TYR A 217 -10.16 -2.53 11.78
N ARG A 218 -9.58 -3.24 12.75
CA ARG A 218 -10.34 -3.85 13.85
C ARG A 218 -11.09 -2.81 14.68
N PHE A 219 -10.48 -1.66 14.94
CA PHE A 219 -11.11 -0.58 15.68
C PHE A 219 -12.30 0.03 14.91
N MET A 220 -12.10 0.40 13.64
CA MET A 220 -13.16 1.01 12.82
C MET A 220 -14.29 0.04 12.46
N SER A 221 -14.00 -1.26 12.38
CA SER A 221 -15.04 -2.28 12.13
C SER A 221 -16.04 -2.45 13.27
N LYS A 222 -15.74 -1.96 14.48
CA LYS A 222 -16.64 -2.03 15.65
C LYS A 222 -17.56 -0.81 15.78
N THR A 223 -17.23 0.28 15.09
CA THR A 223 -17.96 1.56 15.19
C THR A 223 -19.04 1.73 14.12
N VAL A 224 -19.22 0.75 13.23
CA VAL A 224 -20.22 0.70 12.16
C VAL A 224 -21.12 -0.51 12.40
#